data_AF-A0AB33J7W4-F1
#
_entry.id   AF-A0AB33J7W4-F1
#
_cell.length_a   1.000
_cell.length_b   1.000
_cell.length_c   1.000
_cell.angle_alpha   90.00
_cell.angle_beta   90.00
_cell.angle_gamma   90.00
#
_symmetry.space_group_name_H-M   'P 1'
#
loop_
_entity.id
_entity.type
_entity.pdbx_description
1 polymer ?
#
loop_
_entity_poly.entity_id
_entity_poly.type
_entity_poly.pdbx_seq_one_letter_code
_entity_poly.pdbx_strand_id
1 'polypeptide(L)' 'MALLKITVKMPMRAAGMVIEPGMSVQLATMIPNPVSHLQEREKVNNLFISNFGVDLKKMGALNVAYLKTEKV' A
#
# COMPACT_ATOMS: atom_id res chain seq x y z
N MET A 1 -5.18 -18.89 1.10
CA MET A 1 -4.69 -17.53 0.76
C MET A 1 -4.03 -16.95 2.00
N ALA A 2 -2.87 -16.32 1.84
CA ALA A 2 -2.26 -15.60 2.95
C ALA A 2 -2.91 -14.21 3.03
N LEU A 3 -3.21 -13.76 4.24
CA LEU A 3 -3.64 -12.40 4.50
C LEU A 3 -2.38 -11.57 4.75
N LEU A 4 -2.13 -10.57 3.93
CA LEU A 4 -0.99 -9.67 4.07
C LEU A 4 -1.49 -8.31 4.54
N LYS A 5 -0.87 -7.78 5.59
CA LYS A 5 -1.04 -6.40 6.04
C LYS A 5 0.01 -5.53 5.37
N ILE A 6 -0.45 -4.54 4.60
CA ILE A 6 0.41 -3.51 4.02
C ILE A 6 0.29 -2.25 4.88
N THR A 7 1.41 -1.77 5.42
CA THR A 7 1.46 -0.62 6.33
C THR A 7 2.40 0.46 5.80
N VAL A 8 1.98 1.72 5.86
CA VAL A 8 2.86 2.87 5.59
C VAL A 8 3.88 2.99 6.71
N LYS A 9 5.18 3.07 6.36
CA LYS A 9 6.28 3.23 7.31
C LYS A 9 6.88 4.63 7.33
N MET A 10 6.70 5.41 6.28
CA MET A 10 7.25 6.77 6.17
C MET A 10 6.15 7.74 5.72
N PRO A 11 6.07 8.93 6.33
CA PRO A 11 5.12 9.93 5.88
C PRO A 11 5.51 10.45 4.50
N MET A 12 4.52 10.86 3.72
CA MET A 12 4.75 11.55 2.46
C MET A 12 3.61 12.53 2.17
N ARG A 13 3.97 13.71 1.66
CA ARG A 13 3.03 14.69 1.13
C ARG A 13 3.34 14.94 -0.33
N ALA A 14 2.41 14.57 -1.20
CA ALA A 14 2.55 14.74 -2.65
C ALA A 14 1.17 14.72 -3.30
N ALA A 15 1.05 15.35 -4.47
CA ALA A 15 -0.18 15.39 -5.26
C ALA A 15 -1.45 15.79 -4.46
N GLY A 16 -1.30 16.68 -3.46
CA GLY A 16 -2.39 17.13 -2.60
C GLY A 16 -2.85 16.12 -1.54
N MET A 17 -2.17 14.97 -1.43
CA MET A 17 -2.51 13.89 -0.50
C MET A 17 -1.41 13.71 0.56
N VAL A 18 -1.78 13.05 1.65
CA VAL A 18 -0.90 12.77 2.78
C VAL A 18 -1.03 11.30 3.16
N ILE A 19 0.10 10.61 3.28
CA ILE A 19 0.19 9.33 3.98
C ILE A 19 1.00 9.52 5.25
N GLU A 20 0.57 8.83 6.31
CA GLU A 20 1.22 8.87 7.62
C GLU A 20 1.57 7.44 8.05
N PRO A 21 2.69 7.24 8.79
CA PRO A 21 3.04 5.95 9.34
C PRO A 21 1.90 5.35 10.18
N GLY A 22 1.63 4.06 10.00
CA GLY A 22 0.56 3.34 10.69
C GLY A 22 -0.73 3.17 9.88
N MET A 23 -0.94 3.94 8.80
CA MET A 23 -1.99 3.65 7.83
C MET A 23 -1.78 2.26 7.24
N SER A 24 -2.78 1.38 7.35
CA SER A 24 -2.64 0.00 6.89
C SER A 24 -3.89 -0.54 6.22
N VAL A 25 -3.68 -1.45 5.28
CA VAL A 25 -4.73 -2.20 4.57
C VAL A 25 -4.38 -3.68 4.59
N GLN A 26 -5.39 -4.52 4.40
CA GLN A 26 -5.21 -5.97 4.30
C GLN A 26 -5.53 -6.44 2.88
N LEU A 27 -4.70 -7.33 2.36
CA LEU A 27 -4.85 -7.92 1.03
C LEU A 27 -4.71 -9.44 1.15
N ALA A 28 -5.74 -10.17 0.72
CA ALA A 28 -5.67 -11.61 0.58
C ALA A 28 -5.00 -11.96 -0.76
N THR A 29 -3.83 -12.58 -0.70
CA THR A 29 -3.06 -12.93 -1.90
C THR A 29 -2.19 -14.16 -1.69
N MET A 30 -1.80 -14.79 -2.80
CA MET A 30 -0.80 -15.87 -2.80
C MET A 30 0.61 -15.36 -3.08
N ILE A 31 0.73 -14.07 -3.44
CA ILE A 31 2.01 -13.45 -3.79
C ILE A 31 2.65 -12.86 -2.52
N PRO A 32 3.90 -13.24 -2.18
CA PRO A 32 4.53 -12.81 -0.94
C PRO A 32 4.87 -11.31 -0.90
N ASN A 33 5.10 -10.70 -2.07
CA ASN A 33 5.35 -9.25 -2.18
C ASN A 33 4.37 -8.60 -3.18
N PRO A 34 3.18 -8.19 -2.72
CA PRO A 34 2.17 -7.59 -3.58
C PRO A 34 2.53 -6.19 -4.06
N VAL A 35 3.44 -5.48 -3.37
CA VAL A 35 3.85 -4.10 -3.71
C VAL A 35 4.75 -4.08 -4.96
N SER A 36 5.59 -5.10 -5.13
CA SER A 36 6.49 -5.22 -6.28
C SER A 36 5.87 -5.92 -7.50
N HIS A 37 4.75 -6.62 -7.32
CA HIS A 37 4.09 -7.36 -8.40
C HIS A 37 3.06 -6.50 -9.15
N LEU A 38 3.16 -6.42 -10.47
CA LEU A 38 2.34 -5.53 -11.33
C LEU A 38 0.83 -5.65 -11.13
N GLN A 39 0.29 -6.86 -10.97
CA GLN A 39 -1.15 -7.05 -10.80
C GLN A 39 -1.63 -6.76 -9.37
N GLU A 40 -0.80 -7.08 -8.37
CA GLU A 40 -1.19 -6.93 -6.95
C GLU A 40 -0.99 -5.50 -6.47
N ARG A 41 -0.02 -4.76 -7.04
CA ARG A 41 0.21 -3.37 -6.67
C ARG A 41 -1.01 -2.49 -6.98
N GLU A 42 -1.74 -2.78 -8.06
CA GLU A 42 -2.96 -2.04 -8.40
C GLU A 42 -4.06 -2.33 -7.37
N LYS A 43 -4.17 -3.57 -6.88
CA LYS A 43 -5.07 -3.91 -5.77
C LYS A 43 -4.69 -3.17 -4.49
N VAL A 44 -3.40 -3.11 -4.16
CA VAL A 44 -2.92 -2.32 -3.00
C VAL A 44 -3.30 -0.85 -3.18
N ASN A 45 -3.04 -0.25 -4.34
CA ASN A 45 -3.40 1.15 -4.60
C ASN A 45 -4.90 1.38 -4.43
N ASN A 46 -5.73 0.51 -5.00
CA ASN A 46 -7.19 0.60 -4.90
C ASN A 46 -7.67 0.51 -3.45
N LEU A 47 -7.05 -0.34 -2.61
CA LEU A 47 -7.36 -0.43 -1.19
C LEU A 47 -7.03 0.87 -0.43
N PHE A 48 -5.92 1.52 -0.75
CA PHE A 48 -5.58 2.81 -0.14
C PHE A 48 -6.51 3.94 -0.62
N ILE A 49 -6.92 3.92 -1.90
CA ILE A 49 -7.92 4.86 -2.43
C ILE A 49 -9.27 4.64 -1.74
N SER A 50 -9.73 3.39 -1.60
CA SER A 50 -11.03 3.10 -0.99
C SER A 50 -11.07 3.39 0.51
N ASN A 51 -9.98 3.11 1.24
CA ASN A 51 -9.96 3.21 2.69
C ASN A 51 -9.56 4.60 3.19
N PHE A 52 -8.70 5.30 2.45
CA PHE A 52 -8.10 6.55 2.89
C PHE A 52 -8.26 7.70 1.88
N GLY A 53 -8.77 7.45 0.67
CA GLY A 53 -8.85 8.45 -0.39
C GLY A 53 -7.48 8.81 -0.99
N VAL A 54 -6.46 7.96 -0.78
CA VAL A 54 -5.08 8.25 -1.16
C VAL A 54 -4.61 7.36 -2.32
N ASP A 55 -4.16 8.00 -3.40
CA ASP A 55 -3.57 7.34 -4.56
C ASP A 55 -2.04 7.28 -4.44
N LEU A 56 -1.55 6.17 -3.89
CA LEU A 56 -0.12 5.91 -3.68
C LEU A 56 0.68 5.92 -4.99
N LYS A 57 0.06 5.54 -6.11
CA LYS A 57 0.70 5.53 -7.42
C LYS A 57 0.93 6.96 -7.91
N LYS A 58 -0.06 7.84 -7.82
CA LYS A 58 0.10 9.27 -8.14
C LYS A 58 1.08 9.98 -7.21
N MET A 59 1.12 9.57 -5.94
CA MET A 59 2.09 10.11 -4.98
C MET A 59 3.52 9.61 -5.22
N GLY A 60 3.75 8.53 -5.98
CA GLY A 60 5.06 7.89 -6.05
C GLY A 60 5.43 7.09 -4.79
N ALA A 61 4.45 6.80 -3.92
CA ALA A 61 4.60 6.08 -2.67
C ALA A 61 4.31 4.57 -2.77
N LEU A 62 3.83 4.09 -3.92
CA LEU A 62 3.54 2.66 -4.14
C LEU A 62 4.82 1.84 -4.37
N ASN A 63 5.65 1.73 -3.35
CA ASN A 63 6.90 0.97 -3.38
C ASN A 63 7.32 0.52 -1.97
N VAL A 64 8.29 -0.39 -1.92
CA VAL A 64 8.82 -0.96 -0.67
C VAL A 64 9.63 0.05 0.17
N ALA A 65 9.94 1.25 -0.34
CA ALA A 65 10.55 2.29 0.46
C ALA A 65 9.53 2.90 1.44
N TYR A 66 8.27 3.08 1.03
CA TYR A 66 7.21 3.65 1.88
C TYR A 66 6.27 2.62 2.50
N LEU A 67 6.17 1.43 1.92
CA LEU A 67 5.26 0.37 2.36
C LEU A 67 6.02 -0.81 2.96
N LYS A 68 5.47 -1.35 4.04
CA LYS A 68 5.91 -2.60 4.67
C LYS A 68 4.81 -3.64 4.49
N THR A 69 5.17 -4.84 4.09
CA THR A 69 4.24 -5.97 3.98
C THR A 69 4.56 -6.98 5.07
N GLU A 70 3.55 -7.38 5.83
CA GLU A 70 3.64 -8.38 6.90
C GLU A 70 2.55 -9.43 6.72
N LYS A 71 2.86 -10.69 7.01
CA LYS A 71 1.85 -11.75 7.01
C LYS A 71 1.06 -11.71 8.32
N VAL A 72 -0.26 -11.80 8.22
CA VAL A 72 -1.21 -11.92 9.34
C VAL A 72 -1.53 -13.39 9.58
#